data_AF-A0AAU5V7Z1-F1
#
_entry.id   AF-A0AAU5V7Z1-F1
#
_cell.length_a   1.000
_cell.length_b   1.000
_cell.length_c   1.000
_cell.angle_alpha   90.00
_cell.angle_beta   90.00
_cell.angle_gamma   90.00
#
_symmetry.space_group_name_H-M   'P 1'
#
loop_
_entity.id
_entity.type
_entity.pdbx_description
1 polymer ?
#
loop_
_entity_poly.entity_id
_entity_poly.type
_entity_poly.pdbx_seq_one_letter_code
_entity_poly.pdbx_strand_id
1 'polypeptide(L)'
;MTEGIHTRPTLDAGAGYKLTVLCVGKGEAEIVFSPAGTGSGRMVPCDRSLVFERLTGRSGLALDVRGRPDAAGMVAWRIEKV
;
A
#
# COMPACT_ATOMS: atom_id res chain seq x y z
N MET A 1 14.63 -4.75 10.70
CA MET A 1 13.33 -4.04 10.59
C MET A 1 13.51 -2.99 9.53
N THR A 2 12.74 -3.05 8.44
CA THR A 2 12.65 -1.94 7.49
C THR A 2 11.43 -1.11 7.85
N GLU A 3 11.67 0.17 8.15
CA GLU A 3 10.61 1.14 8.45
C GLU A 3 9.77 1.44 7.20
N GLY A 4 8.55 1.90 7.41
CA GLY A 4 7.59 2.15 6.33
C GLY A 4 6.39 2.96 6.79
N ILE A 5 5.36 3.00 5.93
CA ILE A 5 4.07 3.60 6.28
C ILE A 5 3.15 2.54 6.86
N HIS A 6 2.51 2.85 7.97
CA HIS A 6 1.56 1.98 8.66
C HIS A 6 0.22 2.71 8.81
N THR A 7 -0.82 2.25 8.12
CA THR A 7 -2.14 2.89 8.12
C THR A 7 -3.22 1.89 8.49
N ARG A 8 -4.20 2.33 9.29
CA ARG A 8 -5.42 1.57 9.59
C ARG A 8 -6.65 2.33 9.08
N PRO A 9 -6.97 2.27 7.79
CA PRO A 9 -8.07 3.02 7.22
C PRO A 9 -9.42 2.44 7.69
N THR A 10 -10.37 3.33 7.96
CA THR A 10 -11.78 2.94 8.18
C THR A 10 -12.48 2.89 6.84
N LEU A 11 -12.68 1.69 6.31
CA LEU A 11 -13.33 1.45 5.01
C LEU A 11 -14.66 0.70 5.21
N ASP A 12 -15.67 1.07 4.44
CA ASP A 12 -16.95 0.35 4.42
C ASP A 12 -16.75 -1.10 4.01
N ALA A 13 -17.19 -2.03 4.86
CA ALA A 13 -17.04 -3.46 4.64
C ALA A 13 -17.74 -3.90 3.35
N GLY A 14 -17.04 -4.69 2.53
CA GLY A 14 -17.55 -5.22 1.26
C GLY A 14 -17.52 -4.25 0.08
N ALA A 15 -17.27 -2.95 0.31
CA ALA A 15 -17.16 -1.99 -0.78
C ALA A 15 -15.81 -2.11 -1.52
N GLY A 16 -15.81 -1.80 -2.81
CA GLY A 16 -14.60 -1.77 -3.65
C GLY A 16 -13.83 -0.46 -3.47
N TYR A 17 -12.51 -0.58 -3.40
CA TYR A 17 -11.61 0.57 -3.31
C TYR A 17 -10.44 0.43 -4.27
N LYS A 18 -9.87 1.58 -4.62
CA LYS A 18 -8.62 1.72 -5.36
C LYS A 18 -7.58 2.37 -4.46
N LEU A 19 -6.53 1.62 -4.17
CA LEU A 19 -5.29 2.13 -3.60
C LEU A 19 -4.37 2.59 -4.74
N THR A 20 -3.83 3.79 -4.61
CA THR A 20 -2.77 4.33 -5.46
C THR A 20 -1.56 4.61 -4.60
N VAL A 21 -0.40 4.10 -4.98
CA VAL A 21 0.86 4.30 -4.25
C VAL A 21 1.93 4.82 -5.21
N LEU A 22 2.71 5.77 -4.72
CA LEU A 22 3.88 6.35 -5.37
C LEU A 22 5.07 6.20 -4.43
N CYS A 23 6.20 5.69 -4.91
CA CYS A 23 7.47 5.79 -4.22
C CYS A 23 8.46 6.63 -5.03
N VAL A 24 9.23 7.48 -4.34
CA VAL A 24 10.27 8.33 -4.94
C VAL A 24 11.56 8.14 -4.19
N GLY A 25 12.60 7.65 -4.89
CA GLY A 25 13.91 7.44 -4.30
C GLY A 25 14.71 6.35 -5.02
N LYS A 26 15.16 5.35 -4.25
CA LYS A 26 15.90 4.17 -4.73
C LYS A 26 15.31 2.90 -4.14
N GLY A 27 15.52 1.79 -4.84
CA GLY A 27 15.03 0.47 -4.42
C GLY A 27 13.53 0.31 -4.65
N GLU A 28 12.92 -0.56 -3.84
CA GLU A 28 11.52 -0.94 -3.98
C GLU A 28 10.84 -1.02 -2.60
N ALA A 29 9.54 -0.75 -2.56
CA ALA A 29 8.70 -1.01 -1.42
C ALA A 29 7.65 -2.08 -1.76
N GLU A 30 6.97 -2.59 -0.75
CA GLU A 30 5.93 -3.62 -0.88
C GLU A 30 4.68 -3.20 -0.14
N ILE A 31 3.52 -3.35 -0.78
CA ILE A 31 2.21 -3.19 -0.16
C ILE A 31 1.86 -4.48 0.57
N VAL A 32 1.55 -4.37 1.86
CA VAL A 32 1.13 -5.50 2.69
C VAL A 32 -0.21 -5.20 3.34
N PHE A 33 -1.16 -6.10 3.20
CA PHE A 33 -2.46 -6.03 3.86
C PHE A 33 -2.57 -7.00 5.01
N SER A 34 -3.29 -6.60 6.06
CA SER A 34 -3.77 -7.49 7.11
C SER A 34 -5.26 -7.24 7.34
N PRO A 35 -6.15 -8.26 7.25
CA PRO A 35 -5.83 -9.65 6.95
C PRO A 35 -5.37 -9.86 5.49
N ALA A 36 -4.60 -10.93 5.27
CA ALA A 36 -4.18 -11.35 3.94
C ALA A 36 -5.41 -11.64 3.04
N GLY A 37 -5.25 -11.45 1.72
CA GLY A 37 -6.36 -11.60 0.77
C GLY A 37 -7.30 -10.38 0.69
N THR A 38 -6.98 -9.27 1.37
CA THR A 38 -7.69 -7.99 1.16
C THR A 38 -7.34 -7.35 -0.19
N GLY A 39 -6.10 -7.54 -0.61
CA GLY A 39 -5.57 -7.16 -1.92
C GLY A 39 -4.56 -8.22 -2.39
N SER A 40 -3.89 -7.93 -3.51
CA SER A 40 -2.84 -8.78 -4.10
C SER A 40 -1.46 -8.63 -3.45
N GLY A 41 -1.17 -7.49 -2.79
CA GLY A 41 0.15 -7.16 -2.25
C GLY A 41 1.17 -6.87 -3.35
N ARG A 42 1.21 -5.63 -3.84
CA ARG A 42 2.03 -5.25 -5.00
C ARG A 42 3.39 -4.67 -4.60
N MET A 43 4.39 -4.90 -5.45
CA MET A 43 5.66 -4.17 -5.41
C MET A 43 5.47 -2.74 -5.92
N VAL A 44 6.16 -1.80 -5.28
CA VAL A 44 6.14 -0.36 -5.57
C VAL A 44 7.57 0.09 -5.86
N PRO A 45 7.97 0.22 -7.13
CA PRO A 45 9.29 0.74 -7.47
C PRO A 45 9.40 2.20 -7.03
N CYS A 46 10.56 2.57 -6.48
CA CYS A 46 10.84 3.95 -6.05
C CYS A 46 11.34 4.85 -7.19
N ASP A 47 10.79 4.66 -8.39
CA ASP A 47 11.17 5.32 -9.64
C ASP A 47 10.16 6.39 -10.10
N ARG A 48 9.20 6.74 -9.24
CA ARG A 48 8.09 7.67 -9.48
C ARG A 48 6.94 7.10 -10.32
N SER A 49 6.93 5.80 -10.59
CA SER A 49 5.78 5.13 -11.20
C SER A 49 4.60 5.05 -10.23
N LEU A 50 3.38 5.18 -10.75
CA LEU A 50 2.15 4.97 -9.99
C LEU A 50 1.77 3.48 -10.00
N VAL A 51 1.63 2.90 -8.81
CA VAL A 51 1.11 1.55 -8.62
C VAL A 51 -0.34 1.62 -8.18
N PHE A 52 -1.18 0.87 -8.88
CA PHE A 52 -2.61 0.76 -8.58
C PHE A 52 -2.93 -0.63 -8.06
N GLU A 53 -3.75 -0.67 -7.02
CA GLU A 53 -4.22 -1.90 -6.42
C GLU A 53 -5.70 -1.80 -6.06
N ARG A 54 -6.46 -2.85 -6.39
CA ARG A 54 -7.84 -2.97 -5.94
C ARG A 54 -7.86 -3.71 -4.61
N LEU A 55 -8.74 -3.27 -3.72
CA LEU A 55 -8.98 -3.92 -2.45
C LEU A 55 -10.44 -3.84 -2.07
N THR A 56 -10.90 -4.79 -1.27
CA THR A 56 -12.25 -4.79 -0.70
C THR A 56 -12.18 -4.31 0.75
N GLY A 57 -13.03 -3.36 1.12
CA GLY A 57 -13.09 -2.86 2.49
C GLY A 57 -13.40 -3.98 3.47
N ARG A 58 -12.65 -4.02 4.58
CA ARG A 58 -12.81 -4.98 5.68
C ARG A 58 -12.60 -4.27 7.01
N SER A 59 -13.31 -4.70 8.05
CA SER A 59 -13.09 -4.21 9.41
C SER A 59 -11.68 -4.57 9.88
N GLY A 60 -11.03 -3.63 10.58
CA GLY A 60 -9.68 -3.85 11.11
C GLY A 60 -8.57 -3.95 10.06
N LEU A 61 -8.82 -3.50 8.83
CA LEU A 61 -7.80 -3.47 7.78
C LEU A 61 -6.58 -2.67 8.23
N ALA A 62 -5.41 -3.29 8.14
CA ALA A 62 -4.12 -2.60 8.14
C ALA A 62 -3.52 -2.63 6.74
N LEU A 63 -3.05 -1.47 6.29
CA LEU A 63 -2.27 -1.26 5.08
C LEU A 63 -0.88 -0.80 5.52
N ASP A 64 0.12 -1.61 5.21
CA ASP A 64 1.52 -1.24 5.35
C ASP A 64 2.14 -1.05 3.95
N VAL A 65 3.03 -0.06 3.84
CA VAL A 65 3.98 0.03 2.71
C VAL A 65 5.37 -0.07 3.29
N ARG A 66 6.03 -1.21 3.08
CA ARG A 66 7.30 -1.56 3.71
C ARG A 66 8.45 -1.38 2.72
N GLY A 67 9.51 -0.70 3.13
CA GLY A 67 10.74 -0.68 2.33
C GLY A 67 11.37 -2.08 2.26
N ARG A 68 11.84 -2.47 1.08
CA ARG A 68 12.74 -3.63 0.92
C ARG A 68 14.17 -3.22 1.31
N PRO A 69 15.12 -4.17 1.42
CA PRO A 69 16.54 -3.82 1.48
C PRO A 69 16.90 -2.83 0.35
N ASP A 70 17.76 -1.87 0.67
CA ASP A 70 18.21 -0.77 -0.21
C ASP A 70 17.13 0.27 -0.60
N ALA A 71 15.91 0.14 -0.08
CA ALA A 71 14.88 1.15 -0.26
C ALA A 71 15.21 2.41 0.56
N ALA A 72 15.26 3.55 -0.12
CA ALA A 72 15.44 4.86 0.51
C ALA A 72 14.67 5.92 -0.26
N GLY A 73 13.83 6.69 0.43
CA GLY A 73 13.01 7.69 -0.23
C GLY A 73 11.74 8.04 0.53
N MET A 74 10.76 8.52 -0.21
CA MET A 74 9.44 8.90 0.29
C MET A 74 8.36 8.09 -0.41
N VAL A 75 7.30 7.77 0.33
CA VAL A 75 6.10 7.13 -0.20
C VAL A 75 4.91 8.06 0.03
N ALA A 76 4.06 8.18 -0.99
CA ALA A 76 2.75 8.80 -0.88
C ALA A 76 1.69 7.78 -1.31
N TRP A 77 0.52 7.85 -0.69
CA TRP A 77 -0.58 6.94 -1.01
C TRP A 77 -1.94 7.64 -0.90
N ARG A 78 -2.91 7.10 -1.62
CA ARG A 78 -4.32 7.50 -1.58
C ARG A 78 -5.22 6.29 -1.72
N ILE A 79 -6.32 6.25 -0.96
CA ILE A 79 -7.40 5.28 -1.13
C ILE A 79 -8.66 6.03 -1.56
N GLU A 80 -9.33 5.52 -2.58
CA GLU A 80 -10.61 6.04 -3.09
C GLU A 80 -11.61 4.90 -3.18
N LYS A 81 -12.87 5.17 -2.81
CA LYS A 81 -13.99 4.26 -3.04
C LYS A 81 -14.33 4.24 -4.53
N VAL A 82 -14.62 3.05 -5.08
CA VAL A 82 -14.99 2.83 -6.49
C VAL A 82 -16.48 2.59 -6.61
#